data_AF-A0A397SAS5-F1
#
_entry.id   AF-A0A397SAS5-F1
#
_cell.length_a   1.000
_cell.length_b   1.000
_cell.length_c   1.000
_cell.angle_alpha   90.00
_cell.angle_beta   90.00
_cell.angle_gamma   90.00
#
_symmetry.space_group_name_H-M   'P 1'
#
loop_
_entity.id
_entity.type
_entity.pdbx_description
1 polymer ?
#
loop_
_entity_poly.entity_id
_entity_poly.type
_entity_poly.pdbx_seq_one_letter_code
_entity_poly.pdbx_strand_id
1 'polypeptide(L)'
;MSIALNLNPLETVANNFELDAGTVTEFYTGTITEFYTGTVTEFYTETVTGGAITEDNVQQTNECMITELVDQAQKFGFGRDKFLKWISSISEEFVLTQSLEYWLLAYVSETATAEADSWNEDYLPDAWLVDCFSLKTANFIVNGVSEEYLKAQTPKYWMNWAIYRFTNQASDEFISFIENASENQLYDFKNTPIIIVPSTSDEGNELNLLLETDLNHFNNKDAWYYHTTDWISAESIFTDGISLSAGQKKQDFGGRTSSFYLNDEFKWAIDFGLQKFINSPCAIIIYDIPETLLKNYKYLDLSSGNKRWKDVVRKSRNYRKCEADKYDCVYGPQATNYVKMIKYRNETPKAAINKNQLALNSATLTEEVDLHIVGVIIYKNMQQKDRSK
;
A
#
# COMPACT_ATOMS: atom_id res chain seq x y z
N MET A 1 16.49 42.88 18.98
CA MET A 1 16.59 43.59 17.69
C MET A 1 15.43 43.07 16.85
N SER A 2 14.25 43.66 17.04
CA SER A 2 13.01 43.29 16.38
C SER A 2 12.90 44.03 15.06
N ILE A 3 12.43 43.35 14.02
CA ILE A 3 11.97 43.98 12.78
C ILE A 3 10.46 43.77 12.74
N ALA A 4 9.74 44.89 12.68
CA ALA A 4 8.30 45.01 12.54
C ALA A 4 7.97 45.37 11.09
N LEU A 5 6.88 44.79 10.57
CA LEU A 5 6.14 45.27 9.38
C LEU A 5 4.65 45.05 9.73
N ASN A 6 3.94 46.06 10.24
CA ASN A 6 3.29 47.20 9.58
C ASN A 6 2.12 46.78 8.67
N LEU A 7 0.92 46.75 9.25
CA LEU A 7 -0.38 46.64 8.58
C LEU A 7 -1.02 48.04 8.57
N ASN A 8 -1.35 48.54 7.38
CA ASN A 8 -2.25 49.70 7.24
C ASN A 8 -3.71 49.22 7.06
N PRO A 9 -4.70 49.92 7.66
CA PRO A 9 -6.11 49.57 7.53
C PRO A 9 -6.73 50.26 6.30
N LEU A 10 -7.65 49.57 5.61
CA LEU A 10 -8.48 50.21 4.58
C LEU A 10 -9.87 50.56 5.12
N GLU A 11 -10.34 51.69 4.61
CA GLU A 11 -11.39 52.57 5.10
C GLU A 11 -12.81 52.00 5.05
N THR A 12 -13.60 52.44 6.03
CA THR A 12 -15.05 52.26 6.12
C THR A 12 -15.73 53.33 5.26
N VAL A 13 -16.54 52.92 4.28
CA VAL A 13 -17.52 53.80 3.63
C VAL A 13 -18.91 53.31 3.98
N ALA A 14 -19.59 54.09 4.81
CA ALA A 14 -21.02 53.97 5.07
C ALA A 14 -21.81 54.55 3.89
N ASN A 15 -22.83 53.83 3.42
CA ASN A 15 -23.96 54.43 2.72
C ASN A 15 -25.23 53.67 3.10
N ASN A 16 -26.18 54.44 3.64
CA ASN A 16 -27.49 54.04 4.12
C ASN A 16 -28.38 53.53 2.98
N PHE A 17 -29.09 52.42 3.18
CA PHE A 17 -30.46 52.23 2.68
C PHE A 17 -31.26 51.37 3.65
N GLU A 18 -32.55 51.69 3.71
CA GLU A 18 -33.53 51.41 4.77
C GLU A 18 -33.81 49.92 5.06
N LEU A 19 -34.23 49.71 6.31
CA LEU A 19 -34.77 48.48 6.89
C LEU A 19 -35.96 47.94 6.09
N ASP A 20 -35.95 46.64 5.78
CA ASP A 20 -37.15 45.83 5.97
C ASP A 20 -36.79 44.40 6.41
N ALA A 21 -37.65 43.83 7.24
CA ALA A 21 -37.33 42.76 8.19
C ALA A 21 -36.89 41.41 7.58
N GLY A 22 -35.86 40.81 8.16
CA GLY A 22 -35.47 39.42 7.89
C GLY A 22 -34.21 39.01 8.65
N THR A 23 -34.39 38.16 9.66
CA THR A 23 -33.41 37.51 10.56
C THR A 23 -31.95 37.43 10.13
N VAL A 24 -31.07 37.95 10.98
CA VAL A 24 -29.60 37.78 10.97
C VAL A 24 -29.25 36.33 11.31
N THR A 25 -28.47 35.68 10.46
CA THR A 25 -27.71 34.46 10.81
C THR A 25 -26.24 34.87 10.93
N GLU A 26 -25.69 34.80 12.14
CA GLU A 26 -24.25 35.02 12.37
C GLU A 26 -23.46 33.88 11.73
N PHE A 27 -22.59 34.21 10.77
CA PHE A 27 -21.57 33.30 10.25
C PHE A 27 -20.31 33.43 11.11
N TYR A 28 -19.95 32.38 11.86
CA TYR A 28 -18.59 32.21 12.34
C TYR A 28 -17.73 31.67 11.19
N THR A 29 -16.90 32.53 10.61
CA THR A 29 -15.83 32.13 9.69
C THR A 29 -14.59 31.79 10.52
N GLY A 30 -14.44 30.51 10.85
CA GLY A 30 -13.19 29.95 11.36
C GLY A 30 -12.37 29.40 10.21
N THR A 31 -11.30 30.09 9.82
CA THR A 31 -10.30 29.60 8.86
C THR A 31 -9.53 28.45 9.51
N ILE A 32 -9.67 27.22 9.01
CA ILE A 32 -8.74 26.12 9.28
C ILE A 32 -7.96 25.86 8.00
N THR A 33 -6.70 26.27 8.02
CA THR A 33 -5.68 25.92 7.05
C THR A 33 -5.01 24.64 7.53
N GLU A 34 -5.29 23.49 6.91
CA GLU A 34 -4.35 22.38 6.81
C GLU A 34 -4.87 21.35 5.77
N PHE A 35 -4.08 21.17 4.72
CA PHE A 35 -4.34 20.23 3.62
C PHE A 35 -3.96 18.82 4.06
N TYR A 36 -4.93 17.90 4.06
CA TYR A 36 -4.69 16.48 3.90
C TYR A 36 -5.44 16.00 2.66
N THR A 37 -4.69 15.69 1.61
CA THR A 37 -5.19 15.00 0.42
C THR A 37 -5.34 13.52 0.76
N GLY A 38 -6.42 13.17 1.46
CA GLY A 38 -6.92 11.81 1.58
C GLY A 38 -8.09 11.64 0.63
N THR A 39 -8.07 10.57 -0.16
CA THR A 39 -9.17 10.17 -1.05
C THR A 39 -10.43 10.01 -0.20
N VAL A 40 -11.41 10.88 -0.41
CA VAL A 40 -12.74 10.77 0.20
C VAL A 40 -13.39 9.54 -0.42
N THR A 41 -13.52 8.46 0.35
CA THR A 41 -14.46 7.39 0.01
C THR A 41 -15.84 8.04 0.02
N GLU A 42 -16.55 8.02 -1.09
CA GLU A 42 -17.92 8.54 -1.17
C GLU A 42 -18.80 7.79 -0.16
N PHE A 43 -19.03 8.41 1.00
CA PHE A 43 -20.14 8.04 1.85
C PHE A 43 -21.38 8.57 1.16
N TYR A 44 -22.35 7.69 0.91
CA TYR A 44 -23.67 8.08 0.41
C TYR A 44 -24.29 9.10 1.38
N THR A 45 -24.13 10.40 1.09
CA THR A 45 -24.94 11.43 1.72
C THR A 45 -26.29 11.37 1.04
N GLU A 46 -27.22 10.61 1.63
CA GLU A 46 -28.63 10.90 1.39
C GLU A 46 -28.86 12.38 1.70
N THR A 47 -29.29 13.11 0.69
CA THR A 47 -29.62 14.52 0.82
C THR A 47 -30.83 14.63 1.75
N VAL A 48 -30.59 14.94 3.04
CA VAL A 48 -31.68 15.29 3.95
C VAL A 48 -32.28 16.60 3.46
N THR A 49 -33.36 16.48 2.71
CA THR A 49 -34.12 17.63 2.22
C THR A 49 -34.81 18.32 3.40
N GLY A 50 -34.24 19.46 3.81
CA GLY A 50 -35.00 20.57 4.42
C GLY A 50 -35.70 20.29 5.76
N GLY A 51 -35.11 19.51 6.66
CA GLY A 51 -35.53 19.40 8.05
C GLY A 51 -34.49 20.00 9.00
N ALA A 52 -34.92 20.68 10.06
CA ALA A 52 -34.00 21.16 11.10
C ALA A 52 -33.19 19.98 11.67
N ILE A 53 -31.87 20.11 11.72
CA ILE A 53 -30.99 19.12 12.36
C ILE A 53 -31.27 19.20 13.87
N THR A 54 -31.97 18.21 14.41
CA THR A 54 -32.18 18.02 15.85
C THR A 54 -31.09 17.12 16.42
N GLU A 55 -30.79 17.24 17.72
CA GLU A 55 -29.83 16.36 18.41
C GLU A 55 -30.19 14.87 18.22
N ASP A 56 -31.48 14.54 18.23
CA ASP A 56 -31.99 13.18 17.98
C ASP A 56 -31.64 12.65 16.59
N ASN A 57 -31.66 13.50 15.55
CA ASN A 57 -31.32 13.10 14.19
C ASN A 57 -29.81 12.83 14.05
N VAL A 58 -28.97 13.64 14.72
CA VAL A 58 -27.51 13.45 14.73
C VAL A 58 -27.15 12.15 15.46
N GLN A 59 -27.76 11.89 16.61
CA GLN A 59 -27.52 10.68 17.37
C GLN A 59 -27.92 9.42 16.60
N GLN A 60 -29.07 9.44 15.91
CA GLN A 60 -29.49 8.33 15.05
C GLN A 60 -28.55 8.08 13.86
N THR A 61 -28.02 9.14 13.24
CA THR A 61 -27.03 9.02 12.16
C THR A 61 -25.70 8.43 12.67
N ASN A 62 -25.24 8.86 13.84
CA ASN A 62 -24.00 8.34 14.44
C ASN A 62 -24.12 6.85 14.79
N GLU A 63 -25.24 6.44 15.39
CA GLU A 63 -25.52 5.02 15.69
C GLU A 63 -25.55 4.16 14.42
N CYS A 64 -26.07 4.71 13.30
CA CYS A 64 -26.06 4.05 12.00
C CYS A 64 -24.63 3.83 11.48
N MET A 65 -23.79 4.86 11.51
CA MET A 65 -22.40 4.77 11.04
C MET A 65 -21.54 3.82 11.88
N ILE A 66 -21.70 3.81 13.21
CA ILE A 66 -21.00 2.84 14.08
C ILE A 66 -21.46 1.42 13.78
N THR A 67 -22.76 1.22 13.52
CA THR A 67 -23.30 -0.09 13.15
C THR A 67 -22.70 -0.58 11.83
N GLU A 68 -22.59 0.29 10.83
CA GLU A 68 -21.94 -0.03 9.56
C GLU A 68 -20.46 -0.42 9.75
N LEU A 69 -19.72 0.33 10.57
CA LEU A 69 -18.32 0.02 10.88
C LEU A 69 -18.17 -1.38 11.51
N VAL A 70 -19.05 -1.71 12.45
CA VAL A 70 -19.09 -3.01 13.13
C VAL A 70 -19.47 -4.13 12.14
N ASP A 71 -20.42 -3.89 11.24
CA ASP A 71 -20.80 -4.82 10.18
C ASP A 71 -19.63 -5.08 9.23
N GLN A 72 -18.86 -4.05 8.86
CA GLN A 72 -17.66 -4.19 8.02
C GLN A 72 -16.54 -4.97 8.73
N ALA A 73 -16.30 -4.70 10.02
CA ALA A 73 -15.36 -5.47 10.82
C ALA A 73 -15.76 -6.96 10.91
N GLN A 74 -17.06 -7.23 11.03
CA GLN A 74 -17.59 -8.59 11.01
C GLN A 74 -17.44 -9.26 9.64
N LYS A 75 -17.68 -8.53 8.54
CA LYS A 75 -17.45 -9.02 7.17
C LYS A 75 -15.99 -9.37 6.92
N PHE A 76 -15.07 -8.54 7.42
CA PHE A 76 -13.63 -8.82 7.37
C PHE A 76 -13.28 -10.12 8.12
N GLY A 77 -13.94 -10.37 9.25
CA GLY A 77 -13.83 -11.62 9.99
C GLY A 77 -13.62 -11.47 11.50
N PHE A 78 -13.66 -10.25 12.03
CA PHE A 78 -13.60 -10.01 13.47
C PHE A 78 -14.90 -10.42 14.18
N GLY A 79 -14.79 -10.79 15.46
CA GLY A 79 -15.96 -11.07 16.28
C GLY A 79 -16.77 -9.79 16.53
N ARG A 80 -18.02 -9.74 16.05
CA ARG A 80 -18.93 -8.59 16.16
C ARG A 80 -18.94 -7.96 17.55
N ASP A 81 -19.28 -8.76 18.58
CA ASP A 81 -19.45 -8.27 19.95
C ASP A 81 -18.13 -7.75 20.55
N LYS A 82 -17.00 -8.37 20.19
CA LYS A 82 -15.67 -7.93 20.63
C LYS A 82 -15.31 -6.58 20.02
N PHE A 83 -15.51 -6.44 18.70
CA PHE A 83 -15.23 -5.20 17.99
C PHE A 83 -16.16 -4.06 18.46
N LEU A 84 -17.47 -4.33 18.58
CA LEU A 84 -18.44 -3.37 19.09
C LEU A 84 -18.06 -2.88 20.49
N LYS A 85 -17.75 -3.80 21.41
CA LYS A 85 -17.33 -3.43 22.76
C LYS A 85 -16.08 -2.56 22.77
N TRP A 86 -15.12 -2.82 21.88
CA TRP A 86 -13.90 -2.02 21.76
C TRP A 86 -14.19 -0.64 21.18
N ILE A 87 -14.89 -0.54 20.05
CA ILE A 87 -15.16 0.75 19.40
C ILE A 87 -16.06 1.65 20.25
N SER A 88 -17.01 1.08 21.01
CA SER A 88 -17.85 1.83 21.96
C SER A 88 -17.09 2.42 23.17
N SER A 89 -15.82 2.05 23.37
CA SER A 89 -14.96 2.69 24.39
C SER A 89 -14.31 3.98 23.89
N ILE A 90 -14.44 4.26 22.59
CA ILE A 90 -13.89 5.44 21.91
C ILE A 90 -15.01 6.48 21.78
N SER A 91 -14.68 7.76 21.93
CA SER A 91 -15.65 8.84 21.77
C SER A 91 -16.23 8.83 20.35
N GLU A 92 -17.55 8.89 20.24
CA GLU A 92 -18.27 8.88 18.95
C GLU A 92 -17.75 9.95 17.99
N GLU A 93 -17.51 11.17 18.48
CA GLU A 93 -16.95 12.27 17.68
C GLU A 93 -15.65 11.86 16.98
N PHE A 94 -14.76 11.16 17.68
CA PHE A 94 -13.50 10.71 17.09
C PHE A 94 -13.70 9.52 16.14
N VAL A 95 -14.61 8.59 16.45
CA VAL A 95 -14.94 7.42 15.60
C VAL A 95 -15.26 7.86 14.17
N LEU A 96 -16.02 8.94 14.03
CA LEU A 96 -16.49 9.43 12.73
C LEU A 96 -15.45 10.20 11.92
N THR A 97 -14.28 10.51 12.50
CA THR A 97 -13.22 11.28 11.81
C THR A 97 -12.23 10.41 11.04
N GLN A 98 -12.30 9.09 11.16
CA GLN A 98 -11.30 8.16 10.63
C GLN A 98 -11.90 7.16 9.66
N SER A 99 -11.06 6.61 8.78
CA SER A 99 -11.47 5.63 7.79
C SER A 99 -11.73 4.25 8.42
N LEU A 100 -12.46 3.39 7.68
CA LEU A 100 -12.60 1.98 8.02
C LEU A 100 -11.22 1.30 8.20
N GLU A 101 -10.28 1.57 7.28
CA GLU A 101 -8.92 1.02 7.36
C GLU A 101 -8.24 1.37 8.68
N TYR A 102 -8.31 2.64 9.09
CA TYR A 102 -7.75 3.11 10.36
C TYR A 102 -8.31 2.30 11.54
N TRP A 103 -9.63 2.12 11.61
CA TRP A 103 -10.25 1.42 12.73
C TRP A 103 -9.91 -0.08 12.77
N LEU A 104 -9.85 -0.74 11.62
CA LEU A 104 -9.44 -2.15 11.57
C LEU A 104 -7.97 -2.32 11.97
N LEU A 105 -7.08 -1.42 11.53
CA LEU A 105 -5.67 -1.44 11.92
C LEU A 105 -5.45 -1.13 13.40
N ALA A 106 -6.20 -0.16 13.94
CA ALA A 106 -6.16 0.21 15.35
C ALA A 106 -6.63 -0.96 16.23
N TYR A 107 -7.75 -1.60 15.87
CA TYR A 107 -8.24 -2.80 16.55
C TYR A 107 -7.18 -3.90 16.60
N VAL A 108 -6.58 -4.23 15.44
CA VAL A 108 -5.48 -5.21 15.38
C VAL A 108 -4.31 -4.80 16.24
N SER A 109 -3.94 -3.52 16.27
CA SER A 109 -2.80 -3.08 17.06
C SER A 109 -3.03 -3.17 18.56
N GLU A 110 -4.27 -3.04 19.02
CA GLU A 110 -4.62 -3.03 20.45
C GLU A 110 -5.05 -4.40 20.98
N THR A 111 -5.65 -5.25 20.13
CA THR A 111 -6.23 -6.52 20.57
C THR A 111 -5.44 -7.76 20.16
N ALA A 112 -4.44 -7.61 19.28
CA ALA A 112 -3.60 -8.75 18.91
C ALA A 112 -2.82 -9.29 20.11
N THR A 113 -2.56 -10.60 20.12
CA THR A 113 -1.70 -11.20 21.13
C THR A 113 -0.28 -10.63 21.05
N ALA A 114 0.45 -10.62 22.17
CA ALA A 114 1.83 -10.15 22.21
C ALA A 114 2.78 -10.94 21.28
N GLU A 115 2.35 -12.10 20.80
CA GLU A 115 3.12 -13.01 19.95
C GLU A 115 2.86 -12.82 18.45
N ALA A 116 1.94 -11.92 18.05
CA ALA A 116 1.56 -11.65 16.66
C ALA A 116 2.69 -11.10 15.75
N ASP A 117 3.86 -10.80 16.33
CA ASP A 117 5.07 -10.42 15.60
C ASP A 117 5.91 -11.63 15.11
N SER A 118 5.53 -12.86 15.47
CA SER A 118 6.24 -14.08 15.06
C SER A 118 5.31 -15.27 14.83
N TRP A 119 5.75 -16.22 14.00
CA TRP A 119 5.04 -17.49 13.79
C TRP A 119 5.34 -18.48 14.91
N ASN A 120 4.30 -19.18 15.37
CA ASN A 120 4.44 -20.38 16.20
C ASN A 120 4.52 -21.63 15.31
N GLU A 121 5.60 -22.40 15.43
CA GLU A 121 5.85 -23.59 14.61
C GLU A 121 4.99 -24.80 15.01
N ASP A 122 4.43 -24.79 16.22
CA ASP A 122 3.54 -25.84 16.73
C ASP A 122 2.10 -25.69 16.20
N TYR A 123 1.81 -24.59 15.50
CA TYR A 123 0.49 -24.27 14.97
C TYR A 123 0.47 -24.28 13.45
N LEU A 124 -0.66 -24.67 12.87
CA LEU A 124 -0.93 -24.38 11.48
C LEU A 124 -1.07 -22.86 11.28
N PRO A 125 -0.60 -22.29 10.15
CA PRO A 125 -0.61 -20.83 9.97
C PRO A 125 -1.99 -20.18 10.07
N ASP A 126 -3.04 -20.84 9.58
CA ASP A 126 -4.42 -20.37 9.67
C ASP A 126 -4.92 -20.35 11.12
N ALA A 127 -4.68 -21.42 11.87
CA ALA A 127 -5.02 -21.51 13.29
C ALA A 127 -4.27 -20.45 14.11
N TRP A 128 -3.00 -20.21 13.80
CA TRP A 128 -2.19 -19.18 14.46
C TRP A 128 -2.73 -17.77 14.22
N LEU A 129 -3.09 -17.44 12.97
CA LEU A 129 -3.70 -16.15 12.63
C LEU A 129 -5.06 -15.96 13.32
N VAL A 130 -5.89 -17.01 13.34
CA VAL A 130 -7.18 -17.00 14.04
C VAL A 130 -7.00 -16.70 15.52
N ASP A 131 -6.03 -17.34 16.17
CA ASP A 131 -5.76 -17.13 17.60
C ASP A 131 -5.19 -15.74 17.87
N CYS A 132 -4.16 -15.32 17.11
CA CYS A 132 -3.50 -14.02 17.28
C CYS A 132 -4.45 -12.83 17.18
N PHE A 133 -5.44 -12.92 16.29
CA PHE A 133 -6.31 -11.78 15.93
C PHE A 133 -7.79 -12.03 16.23
N SER A 134 -8.13 -13.12 16.92
CA SER A 134 -9.53 -13.51 17.22
C SER A 134 -10.44 -13.52 15.97
N LEU A 135 -9.94 -14.03 14.86
CA LEU A 135 -10.70 -14.11 13.60
C LEU A 135 -11.67 -15.29 13.60
N LYS A 136 -12.71 -15.22 12.77
CA LYS A 136 -13.54 -16.39 12.45
C LYS A 136 -12.81 -17.43 11.59
N THR A 137 -11.98 -16.96 10.66
CA THR A 137 -11.15 -17.76 9.76
C THR A 137 -10.01 -16.90 9.24
N ALA A 138 -8.92 -17.52 8.76
CA ALA A 138 -7.80 -16.85 8.10
C ALA A 138 -7.58 -17.32 6.65
N ASN A 139 -8.55 -18.05 6.07
CA ASN A 139 -8.42 -18.67 4.74
C ASN A 139 -8.16 -17.65 3.62
N PHE A 140 -8.71 -16.44 3.74
CA PHE A 140 -8.50 -15.35 2.78
C PHE A 140 -7.05 -14.85 2.73
N ILE A 141 -6.23 -15.16 3.75
CA ILE A 141 -4.79 -14.92 3.76
C ILE A 141 -4.06 -16.18 3.27
N VAL A 142 -4.25 -17.31 3.96
CA VAL A 142 -3.36 -18.47 3.81
C VAL A 142 -3.51 -19.19 2.47
N ASN A 143 -4.68 -19.14 1.82
CA ASN A 143 -4.92 -19.85 0.57
C ASN A 143 -4.33 -19.14 -0.66
N GLY A 144 -3.99 -17.86 -0.53
CA GLY A 144 -3.50 -17.02 -1.64
C GLY A 144 -1.97 -16.91 -1.73
N VAL A 145 -1.23 -17.61 -0.87
CA VAL A 145 0.22 -17.42 -0.68
C VAL A 145 0.91 -18.75 -0.42
N SER A 146 2.16 -18.89 -0.85
CA SER A 146 2.96 -20.08 -0.52
C SER A 146 3.24 -20.13 0.99
N GLU A 147 3.28 -21.31 1.59
CA GLU A 147 3.61 -21.43 3.02
C GLU A 147 5.00 -20.84 3.34
N GLU A 148 5.96 -21.04 2.43
CA GLU A 148 7.31 -20.47 2.54
C GLU A 148 7.27 -18.93 2.60
N TYR A 149 6.50 -18.30 1.72
CA TYR A 149 6.40 -16.84 1.68
C TYR A 149 5.50 -16.29 2.78
N LEU A 150 4.47 -17.02 3.19
CA LEU A 150 3.67 -16.70 4.38
C LEU A 150 4.58 -16.56 5.62
N LYS A 151 5.50 -17.52 5.80
CA LYS A 151 6.51 -17.50 6.88
C LYS A 151 7.63 -16.48 6.66
N ALA A 152 7.73 -15.89 5.46
CA ALA A 152 8.70 -14.83 5.13
C ALA A 152 8.36 -13.47 5.73
N GLN A 153 7.15 -13.32 6.27
CA GLN A 153 6.65 -12.09 6.89
C GLN A 153 6.04 -12.41 8.25
N THR A 154 5.71 -11.40 9.05
CA THR A 154 5.08 -11.63 10.37
C THR A 154 3.57 -11.83 10.23
N PRO A 155 2.89 -12.47 11.21
CA PRO A 155 1.43 -12.53 11.23
C PRO A 155 0.77 -11.13 11.13
N LYS A 156 1.33 -10.13 11.83
CA LYS A 156 0.86 -8.74 11.75
C LYS A 156 1.01 -8.11 10.37
N TYR A 157 2.06 -8.45 9.61
CA TYR A 157 2.18 -8.01 8.21
C TYR A 157 0.99 -8.50 7.38
N TRP A 158 0.64 -9.78 7.52
CA TRP A 158 -0.44 -10.37 6.73
C TRP A 158 -1.81 -9.80 7.09
N MET A 159 -2.01 -9.54 8.37
CA MET A 159 -3.22 -8.88 8.85
C MET A 159 -3.36 -7.47 8.26
N ASN A 160 -2.31 -6.65 8.33
CA ASN A 160 -2.31 -5.31 7.76
C ASN A 160 -2.54 -5.33 6.23
N TRP A 161 -1.88 -6.25 5.53
CA TRP A 161 -2.05 -6.39 4.07
C TRP A 161 -3.48 -6.80 3.70
N ALA A 162 -4.10 -7.70 4.46
CA ALA A 162 -5.47 -8.11 4.20
C ALA A 162 -6.49 -7.01 4.50
N ILE A 163 -6.27 -6.22 5.56
CA ILE A 163 -7.10 -5.04 5.85
C ILE A 163 -7.01 -4.03 4.72
N TYR A 164 -5.79 -3.73 4.24
CA TYR A 164 -5.59 -2.84 3.11
C TYR A 164 -6.37 -3.31 1.88
N ARG A 165 -6.25 -4.59 1.52
CA ARG A 165 -6.98 -5.22 0.40
C ARG A 165 -8.50 -5.26 0.57
N PHE A 166 -8.99 -5.31 1.80
CA PHE A 166 -10.42 -5.30 2.09
C PHE A 166 -11.01 -3.91 1.93
N THR A 167 -10.27 -2.89 2.38
CA THR A 167 -10.72 -1.50 2.46
C THR A 167 -10.40 -0.67 1.21
N ASN A 168 -9.48 -1.16 0.37
CA ASN A 168 -9.11 -0.54 -0.89
C ASN A 168 -9.50 -1.51 -2.02
N GLN A 169 -10.30 -1.02 -2.97
CA GLN A 169 -10.75 -1.78 -4.14
C GLN A 169 -10.29 -1.07 -5.41
N ALA A 170 -10.15 -1.82 -6.49
CA ALA A 170 -9.98 -1.26 -7.82
C ALA A 170 -11.23 -0.46 -8.20
N SER A 171 -11.08 0.50 -9.12
CA SER A 171 -12.23 1.23 -9.65
C SER A 171 -13.14 0.30 -10.46
N ASP A 172 -14.45 0.56 -10.44
CA ASP A 172 -15.41 -0.19 -11.26
C ASP A 172 -15.06 -0.14 -12.75
N GLU A 173 -14.50 0.99 -13.21
CA GLU A 173 -13.98 1.17 -14.57
C GLU A 173 -12.86 0.17 -14.86
N PHE A 174 -11.88 0.04 -13.97
CA PHE A 174 -10.76 -0.87 -14.15
C PHE A 174 -11.17 -2.34 -14.03
N ILE A 175 -12.06 -2.68 -13.09
CA ILE A 175 -12.63 -4.02 -12.99
C ILE A 175 -13.31 -4.40 -14.31
N SER A 176 -14.18 -3.53 -14.82
CA SER A 176 -14.88 -3.75 -16.09
C SER A 176 -13.90 -3.88 -17.26
N PHE A 177 -12.85 -3.07 -17.29
CA PHE A 177 -11.78 -3.18 -18.29
C PHE A 177 -11.11 -4.56 -18.27
N ILE A 178 -10.68 -5.05 -17.10
CA ILE A 178 -9.98 -6.34 -17.00
C ILE A 178 -10.89 -7.52 -17.37
N GLU A 179 -12.17 -7.45 -17.00
CA GLU A 179 -13.15 -8.50 -17.31
C GLU A 179 -13.43 -8.62 -18.81
N ASN A 180 -13.47 -7.49 -19.53
CA ASN A 180 -13.82 -7.44 -20.95
C ASN A 180 -12.62 -7.52 -21.89
N ALA A 181 -11.41 -7.26 -21.42
CA ALA A 181 -10.22 -7.28 -22.24
C ALA A 181 -9.81 -8.73 -22.60
N SER A 182 -9.56 -8.91 -23.90
CA SER A 182 -9.04 -10.15 -24.48
C SER A 182 -7.58 -10.36 -24.08
N GLU A 183 -7.23 -11.61 -23.82
CA GLU A 183 -5.91 -12.02 -23.38
C GLU A 183 -4.82 -11.87 -24.45
N ASN A 184 -3.59 -11.63 -24.01
CA ASN A 184 -2.39 -11.46 -24.82
C ASN A 184 -2.50 -10.35 -25.87
N GLN A 185 -3.31 -9.32 -25.56
CA GLN A 185 -3.44 -8.10 -26.34
C GLN A 185 -2.97 -6.91 -25.52
N LEU A 186 -2.39 -5.94 -26.21
CA LEU A 186 -2.02 -4.66 -25.63
C LEU A 186 -3.22 -3.71 -25.64
N TYR A 187 -3.44 -3.06 -24.50
CA TYR A 187 -4.43 -2.02 -24.31
C TYR A 187 -3.76 -0.76 -23.79
N ASP A 188 -4.41 0.37 -24.00
CA ASP A 188 -4.12 1.60 -23.27
C ASP A 188 -5.24 1.84 -22.26
N PHE A 189 -4.88 1.96 -20.99
CA PHE A 189 -5.81 2.33 -19.92
C PHE A 189 -5.23 3.55 -19.19
N LYS A 190 -5.91 4.69 -19.27
CA LYS A 190 -5.46 5.96 -18.68
C LYS A 190 -4.01 6.33 -19.11
N ASN A 191 -3.67 6.15 -20.39
CA ASN A 191 -2.33 6.37 -20.95
C ASN A 191 -1.25 5.40 -20.43
N THR A 192 -1.66 4.31 -19.79
CA THR A 192 -0.75 3.25 -19.35
C THR A 192 -0.91 2.04 -20.27
N PRO A 193 0.15 1.56 -20.92
CA PRO A 193 0.12 0.31 -21.68
C PRO A 193 -0.09 -0.89 -20.75
N ILE A 194 -1.13 -1.69 -21.00
CA ILE A 194 -1.48 -2.86 -20.20
C ILE A 194 -1.63 -4.09 -21.09
N ILE A 195 -0.97 -5.19 -20.71
CA ILE A 195 -1.23 -6.52 -21.27
C ILE A 195 -1.89 -7.40 -20.23
N ILE A 196 -2.97 -8.06 -20.62
CA ILE A 196 -3.64 -9.04 -19.78
C ILE A 196 -3.28 -10.45 -20.22
N VAL A 197 -2.84 -11.27 -19.26
CA VAL A 197 -2.35 -12.63 -19.49
C VAL A 197 -3.19 -13.60 -18.63
N PRO A 198 -3.64 -14.75 -19.17
CA PRO A 198 -4.48 -15.69 -18.42
C PRO A 198 -3.77 -16.26 -17.19
N SER A 199 -2.53 -16.70 -17.37
CA SER A 199 -1.66 -17.23 -16.33
C SER A 199 -0.20 -17.11 -16.76
N THR A 200 0.74 -17.30 -15.82
CA THR A 200 2.17 -17.23 -16.14
C THR A 200 2.54 -18.19 -17.27
N SER A 201 2.93 -17.64 -18.42
CA SER A 201 3.56 -18.41 -19.50
C SER A 201 5.02 -18.69 -19.11
N ASP A 202 5.58 -19.84 -19.52
CA ASP A 202 6.99 -20.17 -19.21
C ASP A 202 7.99 -19.39 -20.10
N GLU A 203 7.52 -18.52 -20.99
CA GLU A 203 8.32 -18.08 -22.14
C GLU A 203 8.64 -16.57 -22.16
N GLY A 204 8.10 -15.77 -21.25
CA GLY A 204 8.34 -14.32 -21.24
C GLY A 204 7.87 -13.61 -22.51
N ASN A 205 7.01 -14.26 -23.30
CA ASN A 205 6.45 -13.74 -24.54
C ASN A 205 5.63 -12.47 -24.29
N GLU A 206 5.03 -12.33 -23.11
CA GLU A 206 4.30 -11.13 -22.69
C GLU A 206 5.17 -9.88 -22.61
N LEU A 207 6.44 -10.02 -22.22
CA LEU A 207 7.39 -8.92 -22.20
C LEU A 207 7.74 -8.50 -23.63
N ASN A 208 7.90 -9.48 -24.52
CA ASN A 208 8.15 -9.22 -25.94
C ASN A 208 6.96 -8.51 -26.61
N LEU A 209 5.71 -8.86 -26.26
CA LEU A 209 4.52 -8.17 -26.77
C LEU A 209 4.47 -6.69 -26.36
N LEU A 210 4.86 -6.36 -25.12
CA LEU A 210 5.02 -4.95 -24.71
C LEU A 210 6.10 -4.27 -25.56
N LEU A 211 7.23 -4.94 -25.74
CA LEU A 211 8.39 -4.43 -26.49
C LEU A 211 8.15 -4.25 -27.99
N GLU A 212 7.24 -5.00 -28.60
CA GLU A 212 6.95 -4.96 -30.04
C GLU A 212 6.17 -3.70 -30.49
N THR A 213 5.89 -2.76 -29.60
CA THR A 213 5.10 -1.54 -29.86
C THR A 213 5.92 -0.24 -29.88
N ASP A 214 5.27 0.93 -29.93
CA ASP A 214 5.90 2.27 -29.93
C ASP A 214 6.80 2.58 -28.71
N LEU A 215 6.92 1.62 -27.78
CA LEU A 215 7.86 1.60 -26.65
C LEU A 215 9.32 1.37 -27.06
N ASN A 216 9.63 1.25 -28.37
CA ASN A 216 10.98 1.29 -28.96
C ASN A 216 11.82 2.54 -28.56
N HIS A 217 11.24 3.52 -27.87
CA HIS A 217 11.98 4.62 -27.26
C HIS A 217 12.83 4.19 -26.05
N PHE A 218 12.42 3.15 -25.32
CA PHE A 218 13.11 2.60 -24.15
C PHE A 218 14.10 1.50 -24.59
N ASN A 219 15.16 1.90 -25.29
CA ASN A 219 16.10 0.98 -25.95
C ASN A 219 17.06 0.24 -25.00
N ASN A 220 17.16 0.64 -23.74
CA ASN A 220 18.10 0.04 -22.80
C ASN A 220 17.40 -0.78 -21.71
N LYS A 221 17.17 -2.06 -21.98
CA LYS A 221 16.60 -3.00 -21.00
C LYS A 221 17.47 -3.17 -19.74
N ASP A 222 18.75 -2.80 -19.78
CA ASP A 222 19.63 -2.86 -18.61
C ASP A 222 19.25 -1.82 -17.53
N ALA A 223 18.39 -0.85 -17.88
CA ALA A 223 17.84 0.13 -16.96
C ALA A 223 16.44 -0.25 -16.43
N TRP A 224 15.92 -1.43 -16.80
CA TRP A 224 14.57 -1.82 -16.42
C TRP A 224 14.48 -2.42 -15.02
N TYR A 225 13.43 -2.01 -14.32
CA TYR A 225 13.10 -2.45 -12.97
C TYR A 225 11.64 -2.88 -12.88
N TYR A 226 11.37 -3.89 -12.04
CA TYR A 226 10.09 -4.60 -12.04
C TYR A 226 9.47 -4.63 -10.65
N HIS A 227 8.28 -4.06 -10.50
CA HIS A 227 7.50 -4.10 -9.26
C HIS A 227 6.36 -5.10 -9.39
N THR A 228 6.38 -6.16 -8.58
CA THR A 228 5.28 -7.13 -8.51
C THR A 228 4.32 -6.78 -7.38
N THR A 229 3.05 -6.65 -7.71
CA THR A 229 1.99 -6.35 -6.75
C THR A 229 0.68 -7.00 -7.17
N ASP A 230 -0.39 -6.77 -6.43
CA ASP A 230 -1.73 -7.15 -6.87
C ASP A 230 -2.34 -6.09 -7.79
N TRP A 231 -3.30 -6.46 -8.62
CA TRP A 231 -3.91 -5.55 -9.60
C TRP A 231 -4.60 -4.30 -9.02
N ILE A 232 -5.08 -4.32 -7.76
CA ILE A 232 -5.71 -3.15 -7.11
C ILE A 232 -4.61 -2.14 -6.79
N SER A 233 -3.54 -2.62 -6.16
CA SER A 233 -2.37 -1.80 -5.89
C SER A 233 -1.69 -1.31 -7.17
N ALA A 234 -1.72 -2.10 -8.25
CA ALA A 234 -1.18 -1.68 -9.53
C ALA A 234 -1.96 -0.51 -10.13
N GLU A 235 -3.29 -0.57 -10.11
CA GLU A 235 -4.14 0.55 -10.52
C GLU A 235 -3.77 1.81 -9.76
N SER A 236 -3.81 1.77 -8.42
CA SER A 236 -3.48 2.93 -7.60
C SER A 236 -2.08 3.48 -7.90
N ILE A 237 -1.09 2.62 -8.16
CA ILE A 237 0.26 3.09 -8.52
C ILE A 237 0.25 3.83 -9.86
N PHE A 238 -0.31 3.27 -10.93
CA PHE A 238 -0.24 3.95 -12.24
C PHE A 238 -1.26 5.10 -12.37
N THR A 239 -2.25 5.24 -11.49
CA THR A 239 -3.20 6.37 -11.48
C THR A 239 -2.81 7.48 -10.52
N ASP A 240 -2.35 7.14 -9.31
CA ASP A 240 -2.13 8.07 -8.20
C ASP A 240 -0.64 8.23 -7.85
N GLY A 241 0.21 7.38 -8.42
CA GLY A 241 1.64 7.33 -8.19
C GLY A 241 2.07 6.46 -7.02
N ILE A 242 3.38 6.29 -6.88
CA ILE A 242 3.98 5.48 -5.82
C ILE A 242 3.83 6.15 -4.45
N SER A 243 3.03 5.53 -3.57
CA SER A 243 2.91 5.94 -2.17
C SER A 243 3.83 5.15 -1.23
N LEU A 244 4.83 5.82 -0.65
CA LEU A 244 5.72 5.19 0.34
C LEU A 244 5.00 4.84 1.66
N SER A 245 3.86 5.45 1.97
CA SER A 245 3.08 5.12 3.18
C SER A 245 2.41 3.75 3.09
N ALA A 246 2.10 3.28 1.88
CA ALA A 246 1.64 1.91 1.61
C ALA A 246 2.79 0.88 1.70
N GLY A 247 4.04 1.35 1.64
CA GLY A 247 5.24 0.52 1.75
C GLY A 247 5.46 -0.04 3.16
N GLN A 248 6.21 -1.13 3.24
CA GLN A 248 6.41 -1.87 4.49
C GLN A 248 7.78 -1.57 5.12
N LYS A 249 7.78 -1.45 6.45
CA LYS A 249 8.99 -1.32 7.26
C LYS A 249 9.57 -2.71 7.55
N LYS A 250 10.79 -2.74 8.12
CA LYS A 250 11.51 -3.98 8.47
C LYS A 250 11.81 -4.88 7.25
N GLN A 251 11.95 -4.29 6.07
CA GLN A 251 12.42 -4.97 4.87
C GLN A 251 13.96 -4.83 4.75
N ASP A 252 14.57 -5.30 3.66
CA ASP A 252 16.05 -5.33 3.55
C ASP A 252 16.69 -3.93 3.64
N PHE A 253 16.05 -2.90 3.07
CA PHE A 253 16.59 -1.55 2.95
C PHE A 253 15.66 -0.45 3.51
N GLY A 254 14.79 -0.79 4.46
CA GLY A 254 13.91 0.15 5.16
C GLY A 254 13.70 -0.27 6.61
N GLY A 255 14.45 0.35 7.53
CA GLY A 255 14.42 -0.03 8.95
C GLY A 255 13.26 0.62 9.68
N ARG A 256 13.34 1.95 9.81
CA ARG A 256 12.28 2.77 10.39
C ARG A 256 11.46 3.51 9.34
N THR A 257 11.94 3.53 8.11
CA THR A 257 11.27 4.07 6.94
C THR A 257 10.69 2.93 6.11
N SER A 258 9.63 3.25 5.36
CA SER A 258 9.10 2.39 4.32
C SER A 258 9.87 2.62 3.02
N SER A 259 9.89 1.62 2.16
CA SER A 259 10.55 1.67 0.85
C SER A 259 9.66 1.04 -0.21
N PHE A 260 9.78 1.53 -1.45
CA PHE A 260 9.21 0.88 -2.63
C PHE A 260 10.27 -0.01 -3.28
N TYR A 261 9.97 -1.30 -3.43
CA TYR A 261 10.94 -2.31 -3.88
C TYR A 261 10.71 -2.71 -5.32
N LEU A 262 11.81 -2.76 -6.06
CA LEU A 262 11.89 -3.12 -7.46
C LEU A 262 12.90 -4.26 -7.64
N ASN A 263 12.57 -5.26 -8.45
CA ASN A 263 13.50 -6.29 -8.90
C ASN A 263 14.29 -5.77 -10.11
N ASP A 264 15.56 -6.16 -10.23
CA ASP A 264 16.41 -5.80 -11.37
C ASP A 264 16.34 -6.80 -12.53
N GLU A 265 15.68 -7.95 -12.34
CA GLU A 265 15.38 -8.89 -13.40
C GLU A 265 13.91 -9.32 -13.38
N PHE A 266 13.30 -9.44 -14.56
CA PHE A 266 11.90 -9.83 -14.74
C PHE A 266 11.57 -11.18 -14.10
N LYS A 267 12.47 -12.17 -14.22
CA LYS A 267 12.26 -13.51 -13.65
C LYS A 267 12.06 -13.48 -12.13
N TRP A 268 12.70 -12.54 -11.43
CA TRP A 268 12.56 -12.38 -9.98
C TRP A 268 11.24 -11.74 -9.58
N ALA A 269 10.70 -10.87 -10.44
CA ALA A 269 9.35 -10.33 -10.30
C ALA A 269 8.28 -11.44 -10.48
N ILE A 270 8.47 -12.34 -11.44
CA ILE A 270 7.59 -13.50 -11.66
C ILE A 270 7.66 -14.47 -10.48
N ASP A 271 8.88 -14.86 -10.06
CA ASP A 271 9.09 -15.77 -8.93
C ASP A 271 8.44 -15.23 -7.65
N PHE A 272 8.49 -13.91 -7.43
CA PHE A 272 7.81 -13.27 -6.31
C PHE A 272 6.30 -13.39 -6.41
N GLY A 273 5.73 -13.14 -7.60
CA GLY A 273 4.28 -13.26 -7.80
C GLY A 273 3.77 -14.69 -7.63
N LEU A 274 4.53 -15.69 -8.09
CA LEU A 274 4.24 -17.12 -7.88
C LEU A 274 4.30 -17.55 -6.41
N GLN A 275 5.00 -16.79 -5.56
CA GLN A 275 5.06 -17.02 -4.12
C GLN A 275 3.96 -16.28 -3.37
N LYS A 276 3.67 -15.03 -3.73
CA LYS A 276 2.78 -14.14 -2.96
C LYS A 276 1.31 -14.19 -3.38
N PHE A 277 1.01 -14.47 -4.65
CA PHE A 277 -0.33 -14.31 -5.22
C PHE A 277 -0.87 -15.61 -5.83
N ILE A 278 -0.62 -16.75 -5.19
CA ILE A 278 -1.06 -18.06 -5.68
C ILE A 278 -2.56 -18.06 -5.92
N ASN A 279 -2.98 -18.56 -7.08
CA ASN A 279 -4.38 -18.66 -7.49
C ASN A 279 -5.13 -17.32 -7.47
N SER A 280 -4.40 -16.20 -7.52
CA SER A 280 -4.94 -14.85 -7.42
C SER A 280 -4.40 -13.97 -8.56
N PRO A 281 -5.11 -12.88 -8.91
CA PRO A 281 -4.60 -11.89 -9.84
C PRO A 281 -3.32 -11.23 -9.32
N CYS A 282 -2.38 -10.99 -10.24
CA CYS A 282 -1.09 -10.37 -9.97
C CYS A 282 -0.77 -9.38 -11.08
N ALA A 283 -0.02 -8.33 -10.76
CA ALA A 283 0.46 -7.35 -11.72
C ALA A 283 1.97 -7.16 -11.58
N ILE A 284 2.64 -6.89 -12.70
CA ILE A 284 4.03 -6.46 -12.75
C ILE A 284 4.08 -5.12 -13.48
N ILE A 285 4.50 -4.08 -12.76
CA ILE A 285 4.76 -2.75 -13.32
C ILE A 285 6.23 -2.71 -13.73
N ILE A 286 6.49 -2.25 -14.94
CA ILE A 286 7.83 -2.16 -15.54
C ILE A 286 8.20 -0.68 -15.60
N TYR A 287 9.39 -0.35 -15.09
CA TYR A 287 9.95 1.01 -15.11
C TYR A 287 11.26 1.01 -15.90
N ASP A 288 11.49 2.03 -16.72
CA ASP A 288 12.82 2.33 -17.28
C ASP A 288 13.49 3.40 -16.42
N ILE A 289 14.39 3.02 -15.53
CA ILE A 289 15.04 3.92 -14.57
C ILE A 289 16.52 4.08 -14.96
N PRO A 290 16.88 5.13 -15.73
CA PRO A 290 18.26 5.34 -16.13
C PRO A 290 19.18 5.54 -14.93
N GLU A 291 20.41 5.04 -15.01
CA GLU A 291 21.42 5.29 -13.98
C GLU A 291 21.69 6.80 -13.80
N THR A 292 21.51 7.61 -14.84
CA THR A 292 21.60 9.07 -14.78
C THR A 292 20.54 9.70 -13.88
N LEU A 293 19.33 9.14 -13.84
CA LEU A 293 18.29 9.57 -12.92
C LEU A 293 18.72 9.28 -11.48
N LEU A 294 19.14 8.03 -11.20
CA LEU A 294 19.58 7.63 -9.85
C LEU A 294 20.77 8.45 -9.34
N LYS A 295 21.70 8.85 -10.23
CA LYS A 295 22.87 9.68 -9.90
C LYS A 295 22.52 11.10 -9.46
N ASN A 296 21.32 11.60 -9.76
CA ASN A 296 20.85 12.91 -9.27
C ASN A 296 20.40 12.87 -7.81
N TYR A 297 20.30 11.67 -7.23
CA TYR A 297 19.84 11.44 -5.87
C TYR A 297 20.92 10.78 -5.01
N LYS A 298 20.70 10.73 -3.69
CA LYS A 298 21.58 10.00 -2.79
C LYS A 298 21.37 8.50 -3.02
N TYR A 299 22.21 7.95 -3.88
CA TYR A 299 22.26 6.52 -4.21
C TYR A 299 23.26 5.77 -3.32
N LEU A 300 22.82 4.64 -2.76
CA LEU A 300 23.66 3.71 -2.00
C LEU A 300 23.74 2.37 -2.72
N ASP A 301 24.91 2.05 -3.27
CA ASP A 301 25.20 0.72 -3.79
C ASP A 301 25.80 -0.21 -2.72
N LEU A 302 25.12 -1.32 -2.45
CA LEU A 302 25.52 -2.40 -1.55
C LEU A 302 25.83 -3.71 -2.28
N SER A 303 25.86 -3.72 -3.61
CA SER A 303 26.12 -4.91 -4.46
C SER A 303 27.46 -5.60 -4.14
N SER A 304 28.48 -4.81 -3.83
CA SER A 304 29.85 -5.29 -3.55
C SER A 304 30.13 -5.66 -2.09
N GLY A 305 29.19 -5.38 -1.17
CA GLY A 305 29.52 -5.12 0.24
C GLY A 305 29.10 -6.20 1.24
N ASN A 306 29.77 -7.36 1.28
CA ASN A 306 29.37 -8.49 2.13
C ASN A 306 29.20 -8.14 3.64
N LYS A 307 30.01 -7.21 4.20
CA LYS A 307 29.87 -6.76 5.62
C LYS A 307 28.90 -5.59 5.78
N ARG A 308 28.99 -4.58 4.91
CA ARG A 308 28.16 -3.37 4.96
C ARG A 308 26.69 -3.70 4.71
N TRP A 309 26.42 -4.49 3.66
CA TRP A 309 25.09 -5.02 3.36
C TRP A 309 24.51 -5.82 4.54
N LYS A 310 25.29 -6.72 5.15
CA LYS A 310 24.85 -7.49 6.34
C LYS A 310 24.46 -6.60 7.51
N ASP A 311 25.20 -5.52 7.75
CA ASP A 311 24.88 -4.59 8.83
C ASP A 311 23.59 -3.81 8.54
N VAL A 312 23.43 -3.30 7.31
CA VAL A 312 22.21 -2.63 6.87
C VAL A 312 21.01 -3.57 7.00
N VAL A 313 21.02 -4.71 6.32
CA VAL A 313 19.89 -5.65 6.30
C VAL A 313 19.53 -6.13 7.71
N ARG A 314 20.52 -6.46 8.55
CA ARG A 314 20.25 -6.86 9.95
C ARG A 314 19.58 -5.73 10.73
N LYS A 315 20.05 -4.49 10.59
CA LYS A 315 19.45 -3.35 11.29
C LYS A 315 18.04 -3.06 10.77
N SER A 316 17.86 -3.03 9.45
CA SER A 316 16.57 -2.77 8.81
C SER A 316 15.50 -3.75 9.31
N ARG A 317 15.77 -5.06 9.17
CA ARG A 317 14.84 -6.13 9.56
C ARG A 317 14.55 -6.20 11.06
N ASN A 318 15.41 -5.59 11.89
CA ASN A 318 15.22 -5.44 13.34
C ASN A 318 14.59 -4.09 13.76
N TYR A 319 14.03 -3.32 12.83
CA TYR A 319 13.45 -1.99 13.10
C TYR A 319 14.44 -1.00 13.72
N ARG A 320 15.72 -1.12 13.36
CA ARG A 320 16.79 -0.24 13.82
C ARG A 320 17.15 0.74 12.73
N LYS A 321 17.47 1.97 13.15
CA LYS A 321 18.03 2.97 12.25
C LYS A 321 19.29 2.40 11.59
N CYS A 322 19.37 2.50 10.28
CA CYS A 322 20.45 1.97 9.48
C CYS A 322 20.99 3.03 8.50
N GLU A 323 21.98 2.63 7.70
CA GLU A 323 22.53 3.52 6.68
C GLU A 323 21.54 3.81 5.55
N ALA A 324 20.77 2.79 5.12
CA ALA A 324 19.77 2.92 4.05
C ALA A 324 18.73 4.02 4.31
N ASP A 325 18.35 4.26 5.58
CA ASP A 325 17.38 5.29 5.95
C ASP A 325 17.85 6.75 5.66
N LYS A 326 19.09 6.95 5.19
CA LYS A 326 19.67 8.26 4.87
C LYS A 326 19.77 8.54 3.36
N TYR A 327 19.46 7.53 2.55
CA TYR A 327 19.62 7.57 1.10
C TYR A 327 18.25 7.56 0.45
N ASP A 328 18.15 8.21 -0.71
CA ASP A 328 16.93 8.30 -1.49
C ASP A 328 16.65 6.97 -2.21
N CYS A 329 17.72 6.22 -2.53
CA CYS A 329 17.62 4.87 -3.05
C CYS A 329 18.80 3.98 -2.66
N VAL A 330 18.54 2.68 -2.59
CA VAL A 330 19.52 1.67 -2.21
C VAL A 330 19.43 0.48 -3.17
N TYR A 331 20.56 0.10 -3.75
CA TYR A 331 20.67 -1.09 -4.59
C TYR A 331 21.50 -2.17 -3.89
N GLY A 332 21.10 -3.43 -4.02
CA GLY A 332 21.90 -4.54 -3.52
C GLY A 332 21.15 -5.87 -3.47
N PRO A 333 21.81 -6.95 -3.01
CA PRO A 333 21.24 -8.28 -3.05
C PRO A 333 20.04 -8.42 -2.10
N GLN A 334 19.10 -9.29 -2.45
CA GLN A 334 18.01 -9.71 -1.59
C GLN A 334 18.53 -10.65 -0.48
N ALA A 335 17.94 -10.58 0.72
CA ALA A 335 18.22 -11.57 1.76
C ALA A 335 17.50 -12.89 1.43
N THR A 336 18.14 -14.03 1.71
CA THR A 336 17.57 -15.38 1.46
C THR A 336 17.13 -16.11 2.73
N ASN A 337 17.66 -15.73 3.89
CA ASN A 337 17.34 -16.35 5.18
C ASN A 337 16.44 -15.46 6.05
N TYR A 338 15.54 -14.69 5.42
CA TYR A 338 14.63 -13.77 6.11
C TYR A 338 13.75 -14.47 7.16
N VAL A 339 13.29 -15.71 6.93
CA VAL A 339 12.49 -16.49 7.91
C VAL A 339 13.27 -16.65 9.21
N LYS A 340 14.55 -17.02 9.11
CA LYS A 340 15.43 -17.16 10.28
C LYS A 340 15.72 -15.81 10.93
N MET A 341 15.82 -14.74 10.15
CA MET A 341 16.07 -13.39 10.68
C MET A 341 14.87 -12.81 11.44
N ILE A 342 13.64 -13.14 11.04
CA ILE A 342 12.42 -12.79 11.78
C ILE A 342 12.42 -13.49 13.15
N LYS A 343 12.76 -14.78 13.17
CA LYS A 343 12.81 -15.58 14.42
C LYS A 343 13.98 -15.18 15.32
N TYR A 344 15.16 -14.97 14.74
CA TYR A 344 16.41 -14.74 15.45
C TYR A 344 17.03 -13.40 15.07
N ARG A 345 16.87 -12.39 15.93
CA ARG A 345 17.37 -11.02 15.71
C ARG A 345 18.87 -10.91 15.39
N ASN A 346 19.66 -11.89 15.85
CA ASN A 346 21.11 -11.94 15.64
C ASN A 346 21.53 -12.82 14.46
N GLU A 347 20.59 -13.42 13.73
CA GLU A 347 20.89 -14.19 12.53
C GLU A 347 21.72 -13.36 11.56
N THR A 348 22.67 -14.01 10.90
CA THR A 348 23.54 -13.35 9.92
C THR A 348 22.87 -13.34 8.56
N PRO A 349 22.60 -12.16 7.95
CA PRO A 349 21.99 -12.11 6.64
C PRO A 349 22.82 -12.83 5.58
N LYS A 350 22.13 -13.54 4.69
CA LYS A 350 22.70 -14.24 3.52
C LYS A 350 22.18 -13.60 2.24
N ALA A 351 23.09 -13.04 1.46
CA ALA A 351 22.77 -12.44 0.17
C ALA A 351 22.39 -13.54 -0.83
N ALA A 352 21.37 -13.26 -1.63
CA ALA A 352 21.05 -14.06 -2.81
C ALA A 352 22.16 -13.91 -3.86
N ILE A 353 22.38 -14.95 -4.66
CA ILE A 353 23.31 -14.93 -5.79
C ILE A 353 22.54 -14.40 -6.99
N ASN A 354 23.03 -13.32 -7.62
CA ASN A 354 22.45 -12.71 -8.83
C ASN A 354 20.96 -12.35 -8.72
N LYS A 355 20.53 -11.96 -7.51
CA LYS A 355 19.16 -11.47 -7.26
C LYS A 355 19.26 -10.21 -6.44
N ASN A 356 19.30 -9.06 -7.11
CA ASN A 356 19.32 -7.77 -6.46
C ASN A 356 17.93 -7.14 -6.47
N GLN A 357 17.87 -5.98 -5.84
CA GLN A 357 16.70 -5.14 -5.78
C GLN A 357 17.15 -3.69 -5.64
N LEU A 358 16.31 -2.78 -6.14
CA LEU A 358 16.37 -1.36 -5.89
C LEU A 358 15.25 -1.01 -4.91
N ALA A 359 15.60 -0.33 -3.83
CA ALA A 359 14.65 0.25 -2.88
C ALA A 359 14.63 1.76 -3.05
N LEU A 360 13.46 2.34 -3.32
CA LEU A 360 13.23 3.78 -3.33
C LEU A 360 12.69 4.21 -1.97
N ASN A 361 13.32 5.22 -1.39
CA ASN A 361 13.12 5.65 0.01
C ASN A 361 12.68 7.12 0.12
N SER A 362 12.60 7.84 -1.00
CA SER A 362 12.31 9.28 -1.05
C SER A 362 11.10 9.56 -1.93
N ALA A 363 10.15 10.35 -1.42
CA ALA A 363 8.94 10.74 -2.15
C ALA A 363 9.27 11.45 -3.47
N THR A 364 10.24 12.36 -3.46
CA THR A 364 10.67 13.07 -4.67
C THR A 364 11.29 12.15 -5.71
N LEU A 365 11.99 11.08 -5.30
CA LEU A 365 12.52 10.11 -6.26
C LEU A 365 11.41 9.21 -6.80
N THR A 366 10.46 8.81 -5.95
CA THR A 366 9.34 7.98 -6.40
C THR A 366 8.44 8.72 -7.38
N GLU A 367 8.21 10.03 -7.20
CA GLU A 367 7.49 10.88 -8.16
C GLU A 367 8.19 10.92 -9.53
N GLU A 368 9.51 11.09 -9.57
CA GLU A 368 10.24 11.05 -10.84
C GLU A 368 10.20 9.66 -11.48
N VAL A 369 10.42 8.59 -10.71
CA VAL A 369 10.38 7.21 -11.24
C VAL A 369 9.00 6.86 -11.81
N ASP A 370 7.92 7.40 -11.25
CA ASP A 370 6.56 7.14 -11.73
C ASP A 370 6.34 7.61 -13.19
N LEU A 371 7.03 8.68 -13.60
CA LEU A 371 7.03 9.17 -14.99
C LEU A 371 7.71 8.21 -15.98
N HIS A 372 8.37 7.17 -15.47
CA HIS A 372 9.13 6.20 -16.25
C HIS A 372 8.46 4.82 -16.33
N ILE A 373 7.15 4.73 -16.08
CA ILE A 373 6.37 3.51 -16.35
C ILE A 373 6.43 3.19 -17.85
N VAL A 374 6.92 1.99 -18.16
CA VAL A 374 6.93 1.43 -19.52
C VAL A 374 5.61 0.74 -19.82
N GLY A 375 5.04 0.05 -18.83
CA GLY A 375 3.77 -0.66 -18.95
C GLY A 375 3.53 -1.61 -17.80
N VAL A 376 2.36 -2.25 -17.83
CA VAL A 376 1.89 -3.18 -16.79
C VAL A 376 1.49 -4.50 -17.43
N ILE A 377 1.95 -5.61 -16.83
CA ILE A 377 1.49 -6.95 -17.16
C ILE A 377 0.56 -7.41 -16.05
N ILE A 378 -0.68 -7.77 -16.38
CA ILE A 378 -1.67 -8.28 -15.43
C ILE A 378 -1.94 -9.76 -15.71
N TYR A 379 -1.59 -10.60 -14.75
CA TYR A 379 -1.92 -12.01 -14.75
C TYR A 379 -3.27 -12.19 -14.05
N LYS A 380 -4.27 -12.74 -14.76
CA LYS A 380 -5.57 -13.08 -14.16
C LYS A 380 -5.42 -14.13 -13.06
N ASN A 381 -4.46 -15.05 -13.20
CA ASN A 381 -4.18 -16.07 -12.20
C ASN A 381 -2.70 -16.49 -12.19
N MET A 382 -2.01 -16.31 -11.06
CA MET A 382 -0.68 -16.89 -10.85
C MET A 382 -0.77 -18.36 -10.44
N GLN A 383 -0.40 -19.27 -11.36
CA GLN A 383 -0.39 -20.70 -11.10
C GLN A 383 1.03 -21.18 -10.83
N GLN A 384 1.24 -21.82 -9.68
CA GLN A 384 2.42 -22.67 -9.53
C GLN A 384 2.23 -23.90 -10.43
N LYS A 385 2.99 -23.99 -11.52
CA LYS A 385 3.09 -25.27 -12.23
C LYS A 385 3.63 -26.31 -11.26
N ASP A 386 3.03 -27.49 -11.22
CA ASP A 386 3.63 -28.66 -10.59
C ASP A 386 5.04 -28.83 -11.18
N ARG A 387 6.07 -28.39 -10.44
CA ARG A 387 7.48 -28.63 -10.78
C ARG A 387 7.80 -30.10 -10.46
N SER A 388 7.09 -31.02 -11.10
CA SER A 388 7.38 -32.44 -11.11
C SER A 388 7.71 -32.89 -12.54
N LYS A 389 8.92 -32.57 -13.01
CA LYS A 389 9.63 -33.35 -14.02
C LYS A 389 11.13 -33.31 -13.76
#